data_AF-A0A961R621-F1
#
_entry.id   AF-A0A961R621-F1
#
_cell.length_a   1.000
_cell.length_b   1.000
_cell.length_c   1.000
_cell.angle_alpha   90.00
_cell.angle_beta   90.00
_cell.angle_gamma   90.00
#
_symmetry.space_group_name_H-M   'P 1'
#
loop_
_entity.id
_entity.type
_entity.pdbx_description
1 polymer ?
#
loop_
_entity_poly.entity_id
_entity_poly.type
_entity_poly.pdbx_seq_one_letter_code
_entity_poly.pdbx_strand_id
1 'polypeptide(L)'
;MEKDALIYIRTLGHQGDGIGAPVASDTSGEALYVPFTLPGETVRAPGKGARRMAAEIMSASVDRIEPFCDHFTRCGGCQLQHMAEPAYLQWKTGLLAAALER
;
A
#
# COMPACT_ATOMS: atom_id res chain seq x y z
N MET A 1 23.11 11.24 -4.41
CA MET A 1 22.08 10.74 -5.34
C MET A 1 21.29 9.67 -4.63
N GLU A 2 20.17 10.09 -4.09
CA GLU A 2 19.14 9.27 -3.43
C GLU A 2 18.61 8.31 -4.50
N LYS A 3 19.14 7.08 -4.55
CA LYS A 3 18.58 6.04 -5.44
C LYS A 3 17.13 5.85 -5.02
N ASP A 4 16.26 6.55 -5.73
CA ASP A 4 14.85 6.29 -5.95
C ASP A 4 14.38 5.07 -5.17
N ALA A 5 13.88 5.31 -3.96
CA ALA A 5 13.43 4.26 -3.06
C ALA A 5 12.19 3.60 -3.66
N LEU A 6 12.43 2.67 -4.58
CA LEU A 6 11.45 1.75 -5.11
C LEU A 6 11.10 0.80 -3.97
N ILE A 7 9.82 0.80 -3.61
CA ILE A 7 9.28 -0.05 -2.56
C ILE A 7 8.34 -1.03 -3.24
N TYR A 8 8.54 -2.33 -2.98
CA TYR A 8 7.59 -3.36 -3.33
C TYR A 8 6.60 -3.54 -2.18
N ILE A 9 5.32 -3.36 -2.45
CA ILE A 9 4.24 -3.48 -1.48
C ILE A 9 3.82 -4.95 -1.39
N ARG A 10 4.01 -5.53 -0.21
CA ARG A 10 3.79 -6.96 0.04
C ARG A 10 2.40 -7.27 0.56
N THR A 11 1.89 -6.42 1.44
CA THR A 11 0.60 -6.61 2.10
C THR A 11 -0.05 -5.27 2.46
N LEU A 12 -1.28 -5.31 2.94
CA LEU A 12 -1.96 -4.17 3.56
C LEU A 12 -1.94 -4.31 5.07
N GLY A 13 -1.72 -3.19 5.76
CA GLY A 13 -1.98 -3.04 7.18
C GLY A 13 -3.48 -3.07 7.49
N HIS A 14 -3.81 -3.17 8.77
CA HIS A 14 -5.18 -3.19 9.27
C HIS A 14 -5.94 -1.87 8.99
N GLN A 15 -5.23 -0.77 8.73
CA GLN A 15 -5.82 0.50 8.32
C GLN A 15 -5.87 0.68 6.79
N GLY A 16 -5.36 -0.27 6.01
CA GLY A 16 -5.33 -0.18 4.55
C GLY A 16 -4.10 0.56 4.00
N ASP A 17 -3.09 0.79 4.82
CA ASP A 17 -1.78 1.26 4.40
C ASP A 17 -0.96 0.12 3.79
N GLY A 18 -0.32 0.36 2.64
CA GLY A 18 0.56 -0.62 2.04
C GLY A 18 1.82 -0.83 2.88
N ILE A 19 2.22 -2.08 3.09
CA ILE A 19 3.41 -2.45 3.84
C ILE A 19 4.39 -3.12 2.89
N GLY A 20 5.58 -2.54 2.77
CA GLY A 20 6.57 -2.97 1.80
C GLY A 20 8.00 -2.83 2.29
N ALA A 21 8.93 -3.18 1.40
CA ALA A 21 10.36 -3.04 1.61
C ALA A 21 11.04 -2.54 0.32
N PRO A 22 12.23 -1.90 0.43
CA PRO A 22 12.99 -1.46 -0.74
C PRO A 22 13.31 -2.63 -1.68
N VAL A 23 13.14 -2.44 -2.99
CA VAL A 23 13.41 -3.46 -4.02
C VAL A 23 14.89 -3.84 -4.09
N ALA A 24 15.79 -2.91 -3.76
CA ALA A 24 17.25 -3.10 -3.88
C ALA A 24 17.93 -3.62 -2.59
N SER A 25 17.16 -4.05 -1.57
CA SER A 25 17.73 -4.54 -0.31
C SER A 25 17.47 -6.04 -0.15
N ASP A 26 18.55 -6.82 -0.21
CA ASP A 26 18.57 -8.26 0.09
C ASP A 26 18.43 -8.55 1.59
N THR A 27 18.44 -7.51 2.43
CA THR A 27 18.26 -7.60 3.87
C THR A 27 16.80 -7.28 4.21
N SER A 28 16.23 -8.00 5.18
CA SER A 28 14.94 -7.68 5.79
C SER A 28 15.02 -6.31 6.50
N GLY A 29 14.89 -5.23 5.74
CA GLY A 29 14.79 -3.88 6.27
C GLY A 29 13.51 -3.69 7.09
N GLU A 30 13.48 -2.59 7.84
CA GLU A 30 12.28 -2.18 8.57
C GLU A 30 11.10 -2.04 7.60
N ALA A 31 9.92 -2.50 8.04
CA ALA A 31 8.70 -2.40 7.25
C ALA A 31 8.37 -0.93 6.97
N LEU A 32 8.21 -0.60 5.68
CA LEU A 32 7.82 0.73 5.24
C LEU A 32 6.32 0.78 5.01
N TYR A 33 5.68 1.83 5.50
CA TYR A 33 4.24 2.06 5.42
C TYR A 33 3.95 3.13 4.37
N VAL A 34 3.22 2.76 3.32
CA VAL A 34 2.93 3.60 2.15
C VAL A 34 1.41 3.62 1.92
N PRO A 35 0.70 4.66 2.41
CA PRO A 35 -0.74 4.76 2.22
C PRO A 35 -1.08 4.93 0.73
N PHE A 36 -2.32 4.57 0.37
CA PHE A 36 -2.84 4.64 -1.00
C PHE A 36 -2.11 3.75 -2.02
N THR A 37 -1.55 2.64 -1.53
CA THR A 37 -0.90 1.60 -2.35
C THR A 37 -1.45 0.22 -2.01
N LEU A 38 -1.35 -0.70 -2.97
CA LEU A 38 -1.91 -2.06 -2.90
C LEU A 38 -0.82 -3.13 -2.95
N PRO A 39 -1.09 -4.34 -2.45
CA PRO A 39 -0.19 -5.47 -2.60
C PRO A 39 0.09 -5.77 -4.08
N GLY A 40 1.35 -6.13 -4.38
CA GLY A 40 1.82 -6.36 -5.75
C GLY A 40 2.34 -5.11 -6.46
N GLU A 41 2.24 -3.93 -5.83
CA GLU A 41 2.73 -2.70 -6.43
C GLU A 41 4.22 -2.48 -6.22
N THR A 42 4.85 -1.87 -7.23
CA THR A 42 6.14 -1.21 -7.06
C THR A 42 5.93 0.28 -7.16
N VAL A 43 6.33 1.03 -6.13
CA VAL A 43 6.12 2.48 -6.06
C VAL A 43 7.43 3.21 -5.79
N ARG A 44 7.58 4.39 -6.37
CA ARG A 44 8.65 5.32 -6.03
C ARG A 44 8.20 6.16 -4.84
N ALA A 45 8.85 6.00 -3.70
CA ALA A 45 8.45 6.68 -2.47
C ALA A 45 9.69 7.22 -1.71
N PRO A 46 10.23 8.39 -2.12
CA PRO A 46 11.39 9.00 -1.46
C PRO A 46 11.03 9.54 -0.06
N GLY A 47 12.03 9.76 0.80
CA GLY A 47 11.85 10.34 2.14
C GLY A 47 12.67 9.68 3.25
N LYS A 48 12.42 10.08 4.51
CA LYS A 48 13.08 9.57 5.75
C LYS A 48 12.08 9.03 6.80
N GLY A 49 12.42 7.95 7.52
CA GLY A 49 11.52 7.27 8.48
C GLY A 49 10.72 6.07 7.92
N ALA A 50 9.85 5.45 8.72
CA ALA A 50 9.12 4.25 8.31
C ALA A 50 7.89 4.54 7.42
N ARG A 51 7.24 5.70 7.58
CA ARG A 51 6.09 6.10 6.76
C ARG A 51 6.54 6.93 5.55
N ARG A 52 6.03 6.61 4.36
CA ARG A 52 6.36 7.25 3.08
C ARG A 52 5.09 7.54 2.30
N MET A 53 5.14 8.52 1.39
CA MET A 53 4.09 8.73 0.40
C MET A 53 4.59 8.26 -0.96
N ALA A 54 3.77 7.51 -1.70
CA ALA A 54 4.09 7.18 -3.08
C ALA A 54 4.07 8.47 -3.92
N ALA A 55 5.20 8.79 -4.54
CA ALA A 55 5.29 9.86 -5.52
C ALA A 55 4.80 9.37 -6.89
N GLU A 56 5.03 8.09 -7.19
CA GLU A 56 4.66 7.47 -8.46
C GLU A 56 4.45 5.96 -8.28
N ILE A 57 3.49 5.40 -9.02
CA ILE A 57 3.28 3.95 -9.11
C ILE A 57 3.99 3.46 -10.37
N MET A 58 5.02 2.63 -10.19
CA MET A 58 5.84 2.11 -11.30
C MET A 58 5.26 0.84 -11.90
N SER A 59 4.62 0.04 -11.06
CA SER A 59 3.83 -1.12 -11.46
C SER A 59 2.59 -1.16 -10.60
N ALA A 60 1.42 -1.06 -11.22
CA ALA A 60 0.14 -1.11 -10.52
C ALA A 60 -0.25 -2.56 -10.20
N SER A 61 -1.03 -2.73 -9.13
CA SER A 61 -1.68 -4.00 -8.83
C SER A 61 -2.78 -4.28 -9.85
N VAL A 62 -3.04 -5.56 -10.13
CA VAL A 62 -4.19 -5.98 -10.94
C VAL A 62 -5.52 -5.59 -10.31
N ASP A 63 -5.54 -5.39 -8.98
CA ASP A 63 -6.71 -4.97 -8.23
C ASP A 63 -6.86 -3.45 -8.14
N ARG A 64 -5.96 -2.67 -8.77
CA ARG A 64 -6.08 -1.21 -8.78
C ARG A 64 -7.19 -0.77 -9.74
N ILE A 65 -8.09 0.06 -9.22
CA ILE A 65 -9.10 0.76 -10.01
C ILE A 65 -8.97 2.28 -9.82
N GLU A 66 -9.55 3.04 -10.74
CA GLU A 66 -9.68 4.49 -10.57
C GLU A 66 -10.68 4.77 -9.44
N PRO A 67 -10.29 5.53 -8.39
CA PRO A 67 -11.21 5.91 -7.33
C PRO A 67 -12.35 6.79 -7.87
N PHE A 68 -13.58 6.52 -7.46
CA PHE A 68 -14.75 7.28 -7.94
C PHE A 68 -14.91 8.67 -7.30
N CYS A 69 -14.22 8.95 -6.20
CA CYS A 69 -14.31 10.24 -5.50
C CYS A 69 -13.14 11.15 -5.88
N ASP A 70 -13.44 12.32 -6.43
CA ASP A 70 -12.44 13.35 -6.78
C ASP A 70 -11.62 13.85 -5.59
N HIS A 71 -12.10 13.65 -4.36
CA HIS A 71 -11.41 14.05 -3.14
C HIS A 71 -10.53 12.94 -2.54
N PHE A 72 -10.49 11.76 -3.16
CA PHE A 72 -9.65 10.65 -2.72
C PHE A 72 -8.20 11.11 -2.55
N THR A 73 -7.51 10.59 -1.52
CA THR A 73 -6.20 11.04 -0.99
C THR A 73 -6.15 12.41 -0.29
N ARG A 74 -7.16 13.28 -0.45
CA ARG A 74 -7.16 14.66 0.09
C ARG A 74 -8.09 14.88 1.27
N CYS A 75 -9.31 14.33 1.24
CA CYS A 75 -10.31 14.60 2.29
C CYS A 75 -10.15 13.77 3.57
N GLY A 76 -9.37 12.68 3.53
CA GLY A 76 -9.17 11.76 4.66
C GLY A 76 -10.33 10.79 4.93
N GLY A 77 -11.43 10.86 4.17
CA GLY A 77 -12.62 10.01 4.40
C GLY A 77 -12.50 8.57 3.92
N CYS A 78 -11.63 8.28 2.95
CA CYS A 78 -11.47 6.94 2.39
C CYS A 78 -9.99 6.57 2.19
N GLN A 79 -9.65 5.32 2.49
CA GLN A 79 -8.27 4.79 2.32
C GLN A 79 -8.11 3.91 1.07
N LEU A 80 -9.15 3.16 0.68
CA LEU A 80 -9.03 2.04 -0.27
C LEU A 80 -9.96 2.15 -1.49
N GLN A 81 -10.43 3.34 -1.88
CA GLN A 81 -11.28 3.48 -3.09
C GLN A 81 -10.59 3.06 -4.39
N HIS A 82 -9.25 3.00 -4.38
CA HIS A 82 -8.44 2.54 -5.49
C HIS A 82 -8.30 1.01 -5.56
N MET A 83 -9.00 0.26 -4.68
CA MET A 83 -8.99 -1.21 -4.65
C MET A 83 -10.29 -1.74 -5.23
N ALA A 84 -10.19 -2.72 -6.14
CA ALA A 84 -11.33 -3.43 -6.68
C ALA A 84 -12.12 -4.12 -5.55
N GLU A 85 -13.45 -4.13 -5.69
CA GLU A 85 -14.36 -4.67 -4.67
C GLU A 85 -14.04 -6.13 -4.26
N PRO A 86 -13.76 -7.07 -5.19
CA PRO A 86 -13.45 -8.45 -4.80
C PRO A 86 -12.23 -8.54 -3.87
N ALA A 87 -11.18 -7.77 -4.18
CA ALA A 87 -9.96 -7.74 -3.39
C ALA A 87 -10.20 -7.04 -2.04
N TYR A 88 -11.00 -5.96 -2.01
CA TYR A 88 -11.39 -5.28 -0.77
C TYR A 88 -12.14 -6.22 0.18
N LEU A 89 -13.12 -6.97 -0.34
CA LEU A 89 -13.89 -7.94 0.46
C LEU A 89 -12.97 -9.03 1.02
N GLN A 90 -12.07 -9.57 0.21
CA GLN A 90 -11.09 -10.57 0.65
C GLN A 90 -10.19 -10.03 1.77
N TRP A 91 -9.65 -8.81 1.63
CA TRP A 91 -8.85 -8.18 2.67
C TRP A 91 -9.66 -8.00 3.96
N LYS A 92 -10.90 -7.50 3.84
CA LYS A 92 -11.76 -7.22 4.99
C LYS A 92 -12.17 -8.49 5.75
N THR A 93 -12.52 -9.56 5.04
CA THR A 93 -12.83 -10.85 5.67
C THR A 93 -11.59 -11.50 6.26
N GLY A 94 -10.42 -11.35 5.63
CA GLY A 94 -9.14 -11.79 6.17
C GLY A 94 -8.80 -11.13 7.51
N LEU A 95 -9.06 -9.82 7.66
CA LEU A 95 -8.91 -9.13 8.94
C LEU A 95 -9.82 -9.70 10.04
N LEU A 96 -11.06 -10.05 9.70
CA LEU A 96 -11.99 -10.66 10.65
C LEU A 96 -11.52 -12.06 11.07
N ALA A 97 -11.12 -12.90 10.12
CA ALA A 97 -10.61 -14.24 10.42
C ALA A 97 -9.40 -14.19 11.35
N ALA A 98 -8.40 -13.35 11.03
CA ALA A 98 -7.21 -13.18 11.85
C ALA A 98 -7.49 -12.62 13.27
N ALA A 99 -8.61 -11.93 13.45
CA ALA A 99 -9.05 -11.45 14.77
C ALA A 99 -9.73 -12.53 15.62
N LEU A 100 -10.37 -13.52 14.97
CA LEU A 100 -11.08 -14.62 15.64
C LEU A 100 -10.19 -15.83 15.96
N GLU A 101 -9.05 -15.96 15.30
CA GLU A 101 -8.04 -17.01 15.55
C GLU A 101 -7.13 -16.71 16.76
N ARG A 102 -7.39 -15.60 17.47
CA ARG A 102 -6.67 -15.17 18.66
C ARG A 102 -7.43 -15.48 19.94
#